data_AF-A0A077XPP3-F1
#
_entry.id   AF-A0A077XPP3-F1
#
_cell.length_a   1.000
_cell.length_b   1.000
_cell.length_c   1.000
_cell.angle_alpha   90.00
_cell.angle_beta   90.00
_cell.angle_gamma   90.00
#
_symmetry.space_group_name_H-M   'P 1'
#
loop_
_entity.id
_entity.type
_entity.pdbx_description
1 polymer ?
#
loop_
_entity_poly.entity_id
_entity_poly.type
_entity_poly.pdbx_seq_one_letter_code
_entity_poly.pdbx_strand_id
1 'polypeptide(L)'
;MSKPFTPERLANIRRIRKARRLFKKIPLFAFAYMLEDIPDYTFKQFLDDLRIRRPGKKRKGKSFLCRYGRYWAMREFIRLYDQTKDIAYALKAQKLRNEMTKPYRLLVRYKNLYRELYYSPLIPYSQIKELSDHINRCNNLNEVDKVIADFDKYPHPY
;
A
#
# COMPACT_ATOMS: atom_id res chain seq x y z
N MET A 1 7.84 -34.42 -2.10
CA MET A 1 9.24 -34.16 -2.50
C MET A 1 9.29 -34.08 -4.03
N SER A 2 9.64 -32.94 -4.63
CA SER A 2 9.78 -32.86 -6.10
C SER A 2 10.95 -33.72 -6.58
N LYS A 3 10.80 -34.41 -7.72
CA LYS A 3 11.87 -35.21 -8.32
C LYS A 3 13.17 -34.37 -8.46
N PRO A 4 14.35 -34.92 -8.15
CA PRO A 4 15.62 -34.21 -8.30
C PRO A 4 15.82 -33.78 -9.76
N PHE A 5 16.51 -32.65 -9.96
CA PHE A 5 16.83 -32.19 -11.30
C PHE A 5 17.77 -33.17 -11.99
N THR A 6 17.54 -33.43 -13.29
CA THR A 6 18.48 -34.19 -14.11
C THR A 6 19.83 -33.46 -14.22
N PRO A 7 20.95 -34.18 -14.40
CA PRO A 7 22.27 -33.58 -14.54
C PRO A 7 22.34 -32.52 -15.65
N GLU A 8 21.72 -32.80 -16.80
CA GLU A 8 21.63 -31.87 -17.93
C GLU A 8 20.91 -30.57 -17.57
N ARG A 9 19.80 -30.69 -16.83
CA ARG A 9 19.02 -29.54 -16.38
C ARG A 9 19.80 -28.70 -15.38
N LEU A 10 20.58 -29.33 -14.51
CA LEU A 10 21.48 -28.62 -13.59
C LEU A 10 22.61 -27.90 -14.34
N ALA A 11 23.22 -28.55 -15.33
CA ALA A 11 24.26 -27.95 -16.16
C ALA A 11 23.73 -26.69 -16.88
N ASN A 12 22.53 -26.77 -17.48
CA ASN A 12 21.89 -25.63 -18.13
C ASN A 12 21.60 -24.48 -17.15
N ILE A 13 21.05 -24.78 -15.97
CA ILE A 13 20.83 -23.78 -14.92
C ILE A 13 22.14 -23.11 -14.49
N ARG A 14 23.22 -23.89 -14.32
CA ARG A 14 24.55 -23.37 -13.94
C ARG A 14 25.12 -22.47 -15.03
N ARG A 15 25.03 -22.88 -16.30
CA ARG A 15 25.43 -22.09 -17.48
C ARG A 15 24.75 -20.72 -17.50
N ILE A 16 23.42 -20.70 -17.44
CA ILE A 16 22.62 -19.45 -17.43
C ILE A 16 23.03 -18.53 -16.27
N ARG A 17 23.20 -19.10 -15.06
CA ARG A 17 23.61 -18.34 -13.88
C ARG A 17 25.01 -17.75 -14.02
N LYS A 18 25.94 -18.48 -14.65
CA LYS A 18 27.31 -18.02 -14.90
C LYS A 18 27.31 -16.89 -15.92
N ALA A 19 26.66 -17.08 -17.07
CA ALA A 19 26.52 -16.06 -18.13
C ALA A 19 25.98 -14.74 -17.57
N ARG A 20 24.88 -14.78 -16.80
CA ARG A 20 24.29 -13.57 -16.20
C ARG A 20 25.19 -12.90 -15.17
N ARG A 21 25.92 -13.69 -14.39
CA ARG A 21 26.84 -13.18 -13.37
C ARG A 21 28.05 -12.50 -13.99
N LEU A 22 28.63 -13.13 -15.01
CA LEU A 22 29.74 -12.58 -15.78
C LEU A 22 29.30 -11.30 -16.49
N PHE A 23 28.15 -11.31 -17.17
CA PHE A 23 27.62 -10.12 -17.84
C PHE A 23 27.40 -8.95 -16.88
N LYS A 24 26.97 -9.22 -15.64
CA LYS A 24 26.83 -8.19 -14.60
C LYS A 24 28.17 -7.63 -14.12
N LYS A 25 29.23 -8.44 -14.07
CA LYS A 25 30.55 -8.04 -13.53
C LYS A 25 31.48 -7.45 -14.59
N ILE A 26 31.55 -8.09 -15.76
CA ILE A 26 32.51 -7.84 -16.82
C ILE A 26 31.80 -8.02 -18.18
N PRO A 27 30.88 -7.12 -18.57
CA PRO A 27 30.00 -7.33 -19.72
C PRO A 27 30.71 -7.54 -21.05
N LEU A 28 31.80 -6.79 -21.31
CA LEU A 28 32.53 -6.83 -22.57
C LEU A 28 33.24 -8.18 -22.80
N PHE A 29 33.74 -8.80 -21.74
CA PHE A 29 34.49 -10.06 -21.82
C PHE A 29 33.65 -11.27 -21.42
N ALA A 30 32.41 -11.08 -20.97
CA ALA A 30 31.56 -12.15 -20.43
C ALA A 30 31.36 -13.31 -21.41
N PHE A 31 31.25 -13.04 -22.70
CA PHE A 31 31.12 -14.09 -23.72
C PHE A 31 32.42 -14.88 -23.91
N ALA A 32 33.57 -14.19 -23.97
CA ALA A 32 34.88 -14.85 -24.10
C ALA A 32 35.15 -15.79 -22.90
N TYR A 33 34.88 -15.33 -21.68
CA TYR A 33 34.97 -16.19 -20.50
C TYR A 33 34.01 -17.39 -20.53
N MET A 34 32.82 -17.24 -21.12
CA MET A 34 31.90 -18.37 -21.28
C MET A 34 32.42 -19.39 -22.30
N LEU A 35 33.11 -18.95 -23.36
CA LEU A 35 33.74 -19.80 -24.36
C LEU A 35 34.93 -20.59 -23.81
N GLU A 36 35.73 -19.98 -22.91
CA GLU A 36 36.85 -20.68 -22.24
C GLU A 36 36.37 -21.91 -21.47
N ASP A 37 35.21 -21.81 -20.81
CA ASP A 37 34.63 -22.89 -20.02
C ASP A 37 33.77 -23.86 -20.83
N ILE A 38 33.16 -23.40 -21.92
CA ILE A 38 32.25 -24.17 -22.76
C ILE A 38 32.59 -23.87 -24.22
N PRO A 39 33.48 -24.67 -24.84
CA PRO A 39 33.99 -24.39 -26.19
C PRO A 39 32.90 -24.30 -27.27
N ASP A 40 31.83 -25.10 -27.16
CA ASP A 40 30.72 -25.11 -28.13
C ASP A 40 29.67 -24.02 -27.87
N TYR A 41 29.93 -23.09 -26.95
CA TYR A 41 28.95 -22.09 -26.54
C TYR A 41 28.84 -20.95 -27.55
N THR A 42 27.71 -20.89 -28.25
CA THR A 42 27.52 -19.88 -29.31
C THR A 42 27.11 -18.52 -28.75
N PHE A 43 27.45 -17.45 -29.47
CA PHE A 43 27.03 -16.09 -29.13
C PHE A 43 25.49 -15.96 -29.07
N LYS A 44 24.78 -16.68 -29.94
CA LYS A 44 23.31 -16.74 -29.92
C LYS A 44 22.75 -17.32 -28.62
N GLN A 45 23.38 -18.38 -28.09
CA GLN A 45 23.00 -18.96 -26.80
C GLN A 45 23.29 -18.00 -25.64
N PHE A 46 24.39 -17.23 -25.72
CA PHE A 46 24.73 -16.20 -24.73
C PHE A 46 23.64 -15.13 -24.63
N LEU A 47 23.23 -14.56 -25.75
CA LEU A 47 22.16 -13.56 -25.78
C LEU A 47 20.82 -14.13 -25.28
N ASP A 48 20.50 -15.37 -25.62
CA ASP A 48 19.27 -16.03 -25.16
C ASP A 48 19.29 -16.31 -23.64
N ASP A 49 20.45 -16.69 -23.08
CA ASP A 49 20.62 -16.90 -21.65
C ASP A 49 20.48 -15.59 -20.84
N LEU A 50 20.87 -14.45 -21.42
CA LEU A 50 20.70 -13.12 -20.82
C LEU A 50 19.24 -12.64 -20.83
N ARG A 51 18.40 -13.17 -21.71
CA ARG A 51 17.00 -12.74 -21.85
C ARG A 51 16.18 -13.06 -20.59
N ILE A 52 15.49 -12.06 -20.06
CA ILE A 52 14.50 -12.25 -18.98
C ILE A 52 13.21 -12.79 -19.60
N ARG A 53 12.95 -14.10 -19.45
CA ARG A 53 11.80 -14.78 -20.08
C ARG A 53 10.46 -14.56 -19.36
N ARG A 54 10.47 -14.20 -18.07
CA ARG A 54 9.25 -13.95 -17.29
C ARG A 54 9.48 -12.79 -16.32
N PRO A 55 8.56 -11.80 -16.26
CA PRO A 55 8.60 -10.79 -15.21
C PRO A 55 8.46 -11.48 -13.84
N GLY A 56 9.14 -10.95 -12.83
CA GLY A 56 9.07 -11.49 -11.48
C GLY A 56 7.63 -11.51 -10.95
N LYS A 57 7.27 -12.54 -10.17
CA LYS A 57 5.96 -12.61 -9.51
C LYS A 57 5.81 -11.40 -8.58
N LYS A 58 4.89 -10.48 -8.89
CA LYS A 58 4.56 -9.35 -8.00
C LYS A 58 4.00 -9.92 -6.70
N ARG A 59 4.65 -9.65 -5.56
CA ARG A 59 4.12 -10.01 -4.24
C ARG A 59 2.89 -9.15 -3.99
N LYS A 60 1.70 -9.76 -3.88
CA LYS A 60 0.50 -9.08 -3.38
C LYS A 60 0.67 -8.89 -1.87
N GLY A 61 1.39 -7.84 -1.46
CA GLY A 61 1.42 -7.46 -0.04
C GLY A 61 0.02 -7.09 0.43
N LYS A 62 -0.34 -7.44 1.68
CA LYS A 62 -1.52 -6.85 2.32
C LYS A 62 -1.30 -5.33 2.35
N SER A 63 -2.30 -4.56 1.93
CA SER A 63 -2.23 -3.10 2.07
C SER A 63 -2.25 -2.76 3.55
N PHE A 64 -1.17 -2.20 4.08
CA PHE A 64 -1.10 -1.76 5.48
C PHE A 64 -2.09 -0.64 5.81
N LEU A 65 -2.78 -0.07 4.80
CA LEU A 65 -3.75 0.99 4.99
C LEU A 65 -5.05 0.52 5.63
N CYS A 66 -5.37 -0.78 5.59
CA CYS A 66 -6.62 -1.31 6.13
C CYS A 66 -6.76 -1.14 7.65
N ARG A 67 -5.67 -0.84 8.36
CA ARG A 67 -5.64 -0.58 9.81
C ARG A 67 -6.15 0.81 10.20
N TYR A 68 -6.31 1.73 9.26
CA TYR A 68 -6.72 3.10 9.54
C TYR A 68 -8.25 3.24 9.40
N GLY A 69 -8.87 3.98 10.31
CA GLY A 69 -10.32 4.08 10.37
C GLY A 69 -10.97 4.79 9.17
N ARG A 70 -10.20 5.55 8.39
CA ARG A 70 -10.65 6.15 7.10
C ARG A 70 -10.76 5.13 5.96
N TYR A 71 -10.10 3.98 6.06
CA TYR A 71 -9.98 3.04 4.95
C TYR A 71 -11.34 2.49 4.49
N TRP A 72 -12.18 2.09 5.43
CA TRP A 72 -13.50 1.53 5.12
C TRP A 72 -14.44 2.56 4.50
N ALA A 73 -14.46 3.79 5.03
CA ALA A 73 -15.22 4.89 4.46
C ALA A 73 -14.75 5.26 3.04
N MET A 74 -13.42 5.27 2.81
CA MET A 74 -12.86 5.47 1.47
C MET A 74 -13.32 4.38 0.51
N ARG A 75 -13.27 3.11 0.91
CA ARG A 75 -13.73 1.99 0.09
C ARG A 75 -15.22 2.09 -0.24
N GLU A 76 -16.03 2.51 0.73
CA GLU A 76 -17.45 2.70 0.52
C GLU A 76 -17.74 3.83 -0.48
N PHE A 77 -17.01 4.95 -0.42
CA PHE A 77 -17.14 5.99 -1.43
C PHE A 77 -16.69 5.56 -2.83
N ILE A 78 -15.64 4.72 -2.94
CA ILE A 78 -15.25 4.12 -4.22
C ILE A 78 -16.38 3.23 -4.75
N ARG A 79 -16.97 2.39 -3.88
CA ARG A 79 -18.09 1.51 -4.23
C ARG A 79 -19.30 2.33 -4.71
N LEU A 80 -19.64 3.40 -4.01
CA LEU A 80 -20.73 4.31 -4.40
C LEU A 80 -20.45 4.99 -5.73
N TYR A 81 -19.23 5.49 -5.95
CA TYR A 81 -18.83 6.05 -7.25
C TYR A 81 -18.96 5.02 -8.37
N ASP A 82 -18.55 3.77 -8.14
CA ASP A 82 -18.67 2.72 -9.16
C ASP A 82 -20.12 2.47 -9.57
N GLN A 83 -21.06 2.61 -8.63
CA GLN A 83 -22.51 2.43 -8.84
C GLN A 83 -23.19 3.65 -9.46
N THR A 84 -22.93 4.85 -8.95
CA THR A 84 -23.65 6.08 -9.33
C THR A 84 -22.94 6.88 -10.42
N LYS A 85 -21.64 6.65 -10.62
CA LYS A 85 -20.74 7.48 -11.44
C LYS A 85 -20.68 8.95 -11.02
N ASP A 86 -21.12 9.28 -9.81
CA ASP A 86 -21.05 10.64 -9.27
C ASP A 86 -19.65 10.96 -8.76
N ILE A 87 -19.00 11.93 -9.43
CA ILE A 87 -17.65 12.42 -9.14
C ILE A 87 -17.49 12.90 -7.69
N ALA A 88 -18.56 13.37 -7.04
CA ALA A 88 -18.51 13.80 -5.65
C ALA A 88 -18.01 12.67 -4.71
N TYR A 89 -18.40 11.42 -4.97
CA TYR A 89 -17.91 10.28 -4.20
C TYR A 89 -16.43 9.97 -4.49
N ALA A 90 -16.00 10.11 -5.74
CA ALA A 90 -14.59 9.95 -6.11
C ALA A 90 -13.70 10.99 -5.40
N LEU A 91 -14.14 12.25 -5.34
CA LEU A 91 -13.42 13.32 -4.63
C LEU A 91 -13.34 13.06 -3.12
N LYS A 92 -14.44 12.60 -2.49
CA LYS A 92 -14.45 12.22 -1.07
C LYS A 92 -13.49 11.07 -0.80
N ALA A 93 -13.47 10.04 -1.65
CA ALA A 93 -12.53 8.93 -1.54
C ALA A 93 -11.07 9.40 -1.68
N GLN A 94 -10.79 10.27 -2.66
CA GLN A 94 -9.45 10.83 -2.86
C GLN A 94 -8.99 11.63 -1.63
N LYS A 95 -9.86 12.46 -1.06
CA LYS A 95 -9.55 13.21 0.16
C LYS A 95 -9.20 12.28 1.32
N LEU A 96 -10.02 11.27 1.60
CA LEU A 96 -9.74 10.29 2.66
C LEU A 96 -8.44 9.53 2.42
N ARG A 97 -8.11 9.22 1.16
CA ARG A 97 -6.85 8.58 0.79
C ARG A 97 -5.63 9.45 1.11
N ASN A 98 -5.71 10.76 0.81
CA ASN A 98 -4.63 11.71 1.07
C ASN A 98 -4.41 11.98 2.57
N GLU A 99 -5.46 11.79 3.38
CA GLU A 99 -5.43 12.03 4.83
C GLU A 99 -5.38 10.73 5.66
N MET A 100 -5.17 9.57 5.04
CA MET A 100 -5.32 8.24 5.66
C MET A 100 -4.57 8.10 6.99
N THR A 101 -3.32 8.57 7.04
CA THR A 101 -2.43 8.46 8.20
C THR A 101 -2.46 9.68 9.11
N LYS A 102 -3.12 10.76 8.70
CA LYS A 102 -3.13 12.02 9.46
C LYS A 102 -4.13 11.93 10.60
N PRO A 103 -3.82 12.47 11.80
CA PRO A 103 -4.81 12.56 12.86
C PRO A 103 -6.06 13.31 12.39
N TYR A 104 -7.23 12.98 12.92
CA TYR A 104 -8.40 13.81 12.69
C TYR A 104 -8.24 15.10 13.48
N ARG A 105 -8.66 16.21 12.85
CA ARG A 105 -8.73 17.52 13.48
C ARG A 105 -10.18 17.97 13.46
N LEU A 106 -10.77 18.13 14.63
CA LEU A 106 -12.10 18.71 14.79
C LEU A 106 -11.96 20.14 15.31
N LEU A 107 -12.54 21.09 14.59
CA LEU A 107 -12.59 22.48 15.00
C LEU A 107 -13.99 22.75 15.57
N VAL A 108 -14.05 22.98 16.87
CA VAL A 108 -15.27 23.38 17.56
C VAL A 108 -15.30 24.89 17.63
N ARG A 109 -16.36 25.50 17.11
CA ARG A 109 -16.58 26.94 17.14
C ARG A 109 -17.84 27.25 17.94
N TYR A 110 -17.72 28.05 18.98
CA TYR A 110 -18.86 28.55 19.75
C TYR A 110 -18.69 30.04 20.01
N LYS A 111 -19.58 30.86 19.43
CA LYS A 111 -19.47 32.34 19.43
C LYS A 111 -18.07 32.77 18.92
N ASN A 112 -17.27 33.41 19.79
CA ASN A 112 -15.91 33.88 19.49
C ASN A 112 -14.80 32.93 19.97
N LEU A 113 -15.16 31.74 20.47
CA LEU A 113 -14.22 30.74 20.94
C LEU A 113 -14.01 29.66 19.88
N TYR A 114 -12.75 29.28 19.71
CA TYR A 114 -12.31 28.20 18.85
C TYR A 114 -11.54 27.19 19.69
N ARG A 115 -11.86 25.91 19.53
CA ARG A 115 -11.13 24.82 20.16
C ARG A 115 -10.82 23.76 19.12
N GLU A 116 -9.56 23.37 19.02
CA GLU A 116 -9.13 22.28 18.17
C GLU A 116 -8.96 21.01 18.99
N LEU A 117 -9.52 19.91 18.49
CA LEU A 117 -9.39 18.57 19.05
C LEU A 117 -8.67 17.67 18.05
N TYR A 118 -7.80 16.80 18.55
CA TYR A 118 -6.99 15.90 17.76
C TYR A 118 -7.28 14.45 18.14
N TYR A 119 -7.61 13.64 17.14
CA TYR A 119 -7.94 12.23 17.33
C TYR A 119 -7.06 11.33 16.48
N SER A 120 -6.79 10.12 16.99
CA SER A 120 -5.95 9.13 16.32
C SER A 120 -6.49 8.77 14.93
N PRO A 121 -5.63 8.60 13.90
CA PRO A 121 -6.05 8.17 12.55
C PRO A 121 -6.62 6.75 12.50
N LEU A 122 -6.46 5.99 13.58
CA LEU A 122 -6.95 4.62 13.70
C LEU A 122 -8.45 4.57 14.01
N ILE A 123 -8.99 5.64 14.62
CA ILE A 123 -10.41 5.70 14.99
C ILE A 123 -11.27 5.65 13.72
N PRO A 124 -12.33 4.83 13.69
CA PRO A 124 -13.25 4.75 12.55
C PRO A 124 -13.80 6.12 12.13
N TYR A 125 -13.81 6.37 10.82
CA TYR A 125 -14.31 7.64 10.28
C TYR A 125 -15.77 7.91 10.67
N SER A 126 -16.60 6.86 10.78
CA SER A 126 -18.00 6.97 11.20
C SER A 126 -18.14 7.56 12.60
N GLN A 127 -17.33 7.13 13.56
CA GLN A 127 -17.37 7.63 14.94
C GLN A 127 -16.99 9.11 15.03
N ILE A 128 -15.95 9.52 14.30
CA ILE A 128 -15.56 10.94 14.24
C ILE A 128 -16.64 11.79 13.57
N LYS A 129 -17.30 11.25 12.55
CA LYS A 129 -18.43 11.93 11.90
C LYS A 129 -19.61 12.07 12.85
N GLU A 130 -19.98 11.01 13.57
CA GLU A 130 -21.04 11.03 14.58
C GLU A 130 -20.73 12.03 15.70
N LEU A 131 -19.49 12.05 16.20
CA LEU A 131 -19.03 13.05 17.18
C LEU A 131 -19.20 14.47 16.64
N SER A 132 -18.75 14.72 15.41
CA SER A 132 -18.92 16.03 14.77
C SER A 132 -20.39 16.42 14.63
N ASP A 133 -21.26 15.48 14.25
CA ASP A 133 -22.68 15.71 14.10
C ASP A 133 -23.37 15.96 15.46
N HIS A 134 -22.93 15.29 16.53
CA HIS A 134 -23.41 15.51 17.90
C HIS A 134 -22.99 16.89 18.43
N ILE A 135 -21.72 17.26 18.27
CA ILE A 135 -21.22 18.59 18.66
C ILE A 135 -22.00 19.71 17.94
N ASN A 136 -22.31 19.53 16.65
CA ASN A 136 -23.07 20.51 15.87
C ASN A 136 -24.53 20.68 16.35
N ARG A 137 -25.09 19.70 17.09
CA ARG A 137 -26.45 19.78 17.65
C ARG A 137 -26.49 20.37 19.06
N CYS A 138 -25.34 20.48 19.73
CA CYS A 138 -25.26 21.06 21.06
C CYS A 138 -25.44 22.58 20.99
N ASN A 139 -26.22 23.15 21.92
CA ASN A 139 -26.46 24.59 21.98
C ASN A 139 -25.58 25.28 23.03
N ASN A 140 -25.02 24.51 23.95
CA ASN A 140 -24.25 25.01 25.09
C ASN A 140 -22.84 24.42 25.12
N LEU A 141 -21.86 25.22 25.57
CA LEU A 141 -20.48 24.78 25.71
C LEU A 141 -20.35 23.58 26.68
N ASN A 142 -21.12 23.59 27.77
CA ASN A 142 -21.14 22.49 28.74
C ASN A 142 -21.65 21.16 28.14
N GLU A 143 -22.56 21.22 27.17
CA GLU A 143 -23.02 20.00 26.47
C GLU A 143 -21.95 19.47 25.55
N VAL A 144 -21.25 20.37 24.84
CA VAL A 144 -20.11 20.02 23.99
C VAL A 144 -19.01 19.35 24.80
N ASP A 145 -18.66 19.92 25.97
CA ASP A 145 -17.64 19.34 26.85
C ASP A 145 -18.04 17.96 27.38
N LYS A 146 -19.33 17.75 27.70
CA LYS A 146 -19.84 16.43 28.08
C LYS A 146 -19.72 15.41 26.95
N VAL A 147 -20.12 15.78 25.74
CA VAL A 147 -20.03 14.89 24.57
C VAL A 147 -18.58 14.50 24.27
N ILE A 148 -17.65 15.46 24.36
CA ILE A 148 -16.21 15.18 24.19
C ILE A 148 -15.71 14.23 25.30
N ALA A 149 -16.04 14.52 26.55
CA ALA A 149 -15.62 13.69 27.68
C ALA A 149 -16.19 12.26 27.60
N ASP A 150 -17.45 12.11 27.18
CA ASP A 150 -18.08 10.82 26.97
C ASP A 150 -17.42 10.04 25.82
N PHE A 151 -17.03 10.73 24.74
CA PHE A 151 -16.30 10.12 23.64
C PHE A 151 -14.91 9.63 24.08
N ASP A 152 -14.17 10.46 24.82
CA ASP A 152 -12.81 10.17 25.29
C ASP A 152 -12.77 9.07 26.37
N LYS A 153 -13.89 8.82 27.07
CA LYS A 153 -14.00 7.82 28.14
C LYS A 153 -13.87 6.38 27.64
N TYR A 154 -14.28 6.09 26.40
CA TYR A 154 -14.30 4.74 25.87
C TYR A 154 -13.13 4.53 24.90
N PRO A 155 -12.34 3.45 25.05
CA PRO A 155 -11.32 3.12 24.06
C PRO A 155 -11.99 2.79 22.73
N HIS A 156 -11.66 3.57 21.70
CA HIS A 156 -12.18 3.35 20.36
C HIS A 156 -11.56 2.08 19.76
N PRO A 157 -12.37 1.12 19.28
CA PRO A 157 -11.85 -0.11 18.69
C PRO A 157 -11.04 0.18 17.44
N TYR A 158 -9.90 -0.51 17.31
CA TYR A 158 -8.96 -0.45 16.19
C TYR A 158 -9.41 -1.29 14.99
#